data_AF-A0A0Q5UVK5-F1
#
_entry.id   AF-A0A0Q5UVK5-F1
#
_cell.length_a   1.000
_cell.length_b   1.000
_cell.length_c   1.000
_cell.angle_alpha   90.00
_cell.angle_beta   90.00
_cell.angle_gamma   90.00
#
_symmetry.space_group_name_H-M   'P 1'
#
loop_
_entity.id
_entity.type
_entity.pdbx_description
1 polymer ?
#
loop_
_entity_poly.entity_id
_entity_poly.type
_entity_poly.pdbx_seq_one_letter_code
_entity_poly.pdbx_strand_id
1 'polypeptide(L)'
;MYAQTEKFVWGEKEKLEKIKKLQDSTQWDKEMFQGDLTQTRPKLEQDGMNFGVFPGFKYKQGLGAGTNAERNYFGKTLYWNYFFGEKNNVNQEYLKDKNSEVFFTIVILTDTLDFSNEKYNMAYNVVSRNYPDKLGNGLLKTKNNSIEYTAFLTGDRKQFALVNLRLFDLDQGRLILIAPQKDGSLRSMQLQLPLTEYEKINDHIRSVIKQDEVKSFFLAKGNI
;
A
#
# COMPACT_ATOMS: atom_id res chain seq x y z
N MET A 1 20.17 -2.70 16.48
CA MET A 1 19.11 -3.08 17.43
C MET A 1 18.83 -1.85 18.28
N TYR A 2 17.76 -1.09 18.02
CA TYR A 2 17.46 0.13 18.76
C TYR A 2 16.36 -0.15 19.78
N ALA A 3 16.73 -0.07 21.06
CA ALA A 3 15.85 -0.22 22.20
C ALA A 3 14.71 0.81 22.16
N GLN A 4 13.48 0.34 22.37
CA GLN A 4 12.30 1.18 22.51
C GLN A 4 12.29 1.78 23.93
N THR A 5 12.73 3.02 24.08
CA THR A 5 12.43 3.81 25.29
C THR A 5 11.01 4.36 25.20
N GLU A 6 10.24 4.09 26.26
CA GLU A 6 8.90 4.56 26.63
C GLU A 6 8.20 5.50 25.62
N LYS A 7 7.22 4.95 24.90
CA LYS A 7 6.49 5.62 23.81
C LYS A 7 5.01 5.67 24.15
N PHE A 8 4.28 6.63 23.58
CA PHE A 8 2.85 6.42 23.33
C PHE A 8 2.73 5.22 22.37
N VAL A 9 2.61 4.02 22.96
CA VAL A 9 2.41 2.78 22.24
C VAL A 9 0.90 2.62 22.14
N TRP A 10 0.39 2.46 20.92
CA TRP A 10 -0.96 1.95 20.72
C TRP A 10 -1.00 0.51 21.26
N GLY A 11 -1.30 0.37 22.54
CA GLY A 11 -1.20 -0.87 23.28
C GLY A 11 -2.50 -1.65 23.27
N GLU A 12 -2.54 -2.71 24.09
CA GLU A 12 -3.72 -3.56 24.22
C GLU A 12 -4.95 -2.78 24.70
N LYS A 13 -4.74 -1.83 25.62
CA LYS A 13 -5.80 -0.97 26.12
C LYS A 13 -6.45 -0.15 25.00
N GLU A 14 -5.66 0.52 24.18
CA GLU A 14 -6.13 1.35 23.07
C GLU A 14 -6.82 0.50 21.99
N LYS A 15 -6.33 -0.72 21.73
CA LYS A 15 -6.98 -1.69 20.83
C LYS A 15 -8.36 -2.11 21.34
N LEU A 16 -8.48 -2.43 22.63
CA LEU A 16 -9.76 -2.80 23.24
C LEU A 16 -10.74 -1.62 23.27
N GLU A 17 -10.26 -0.41 23.58
CA GLU A 17 -11.09 0.81 23.53
C GLU A 17 -11.59 1.10 22.11
N LYS A 18 -10.75 0.90 21.08
CA LYS A 18 -11.15 1.02 19.68
C LYS A 18 -12.30 0.07 19.35
N ILE A 19 -12.21 -1.20 19.74
CA ILE A 19 -13.27 -2.19 19.48
C ILE A 19 -14.59 -1.75 20.14
N LYS A 20 -14.54 -1.32 21.41
CA LYS A 20 -15.71 -0.81 22.13
C LYS A 20 -16.35 0.38 21.41
N LYS A 21 -15.55 1.35 20.95
CA LYS A 21 -16.04 2.51 20.19
C LYS A 21 -16.69 2.13 18.86
N LEU A 22 -16.15 1.14 18.16
CA LEU A 22 -16.74 0.65 16.90
C LEU A 22 -18.09 -0.05 17.13
N GLN A 23 -18.29 -0.66 18.31
CA GLN A 23 -19.55 -1.31 18.68
C GLN A 23 -20.61 -0.35 19.25
N ASP A 24 -20.20 0.85 19.66
CA ASP A 24 -21.09 1.87 20.23
C ASP A 24 -21.55 2.86 19.16
N SER A 25 -22.82 2.74 18.74
CA SER A 25 -23.42 3.59 17.70
C SER A 25 -23.53 5.08 18.07
N THR A 26 -23.36 5.43 19.35
CA THR A 26 -23.31 6.83 19.78
C THR A 26 -21.97 7.49 19.45
N GLN A 27 -20.92 6.70 19.20
CA GLN A 27 -19.57 7.16 18.87
C GLN A 27 -19.31 7.23 17.36
N TRP A 28 -20.25 6.75 16.55
CA TRP A 28 -20.10 6.70 15.09
C TRP A 28 -20.12 8.10 14.47
N ASP A 29 -19.24 8.29 13.49
CA ASP A 29 -19.28 9.42 12.58
C ASP A 29 -20.38 9.18 11.52
N LYS A 30 -21.59 9.61 11.85
CA LYS A 30 -22.78 9.43 10.99
C LYS A 30 -22.66 10.16 9.66
N GLU A 31 -21.97 11.29 9.62
CA GLU A 31 -21.77 12.07 8.40
C GLU A 31 -20.84 11.31 7.44
N MET A 32 -19.72 10.81 7.95
CA MET A 32 -18.79 9.98 7.18
C MET A 32 -19.45 8.70 6.68
N PHE A 33 -20.21 8.01 7.54
CA PHE A 33 -20.92 6.79 7.17
C PHE A 33 -21.96 7.01 6.08
N GLN A 34 -22.75 8.09 6.18
CA GLN A 34 -23.74 8.42 5.15
C GLN A 34 -23.08 8.80 3.82
N GLY A 35 -21.94 9.51 3.86
CA GLY A 35 -21.12 9.77 2.69
C GLY A 35 -20.70 8.47 1.99
N ASP A 36 -20.19 7.50 2.75
CA ASP A 36 -19.74 6.22 2.21
C ASP A 36 -20.87 5.39 1.57
N LEU A 37 -22.09 5.46 2.11
CA LEU A 37 -23.27 4.77 1.55
C LEU A 37 -23.69 5.33 0.18
N THR A 38 -23.36 6.59 -0.11
CA THR A 38 -23.81 7.27 -1.34
C THR A 38 -22.75 7.27 -2.45
N GLN A 39 -21.52 6.83 -2.17
CA GLN A 39 -20.45 6.78 -3.16
C GLN A 39 -20.60 5.60 -4.12
N THR A 40 -20.75 5.89 -5.40
CA THR A 40 -20.63 4.90 -6.48
C THR A 40 -19.17 4.55 -6.69
N ARG A 41 -18.80 3.28 -6.52
CA ARG A 41 -17.42 2.81 -6.68
C ARG A 41 -17.15 2.34 -8.11
N PRO A 42 -15.95 2.61 -8.67
CA PRO A 42 -15.54 2.07 -9.96
C PRO A 42 -15.62 0.53 -10.00
N LYS A 43 -16.02 -0.03 -11.14
CA LYS A 43 -16.14 -1.48 -11.34
C LYS A 43 -14.83 -2.24 -11.06
N LEU A 44 -13.68 -1.65 -11.38
CA LEU A 44 -12.39 -2.31 -11.15
C LEU A 44 -12.00 -2.38 -9.65
N GLU A 45 -12.54 -1.49 -8.80
CA GLU A 45 -12.44 -1.64 -7.34
C GLU A 45 -13.30 -2.80 -6.82
N GLN A 46 -14.20 -3.34 -7.65
CA GLN A 46 -15.05 -4.49 -7.34
C GLN A 46 -14.45 -5.83 -7.83
N ASP A 47 -13.45 -5.78 -8.72
CA ASP A 47 -12.79 -6.98 -9.26
C ASP A 47 -11.72 -7.54 -8.29
N GLY A 48 -11.41 -6.83 -7.20
CA GLY A 48 -10.48 -7.25 -6.15
C GLY A 48 -11.15 -7.44 -4.78
N MET A 49 -10.46 -7.11 -3.70
CA MET A 49 -11.06 -7.10 -2.37
C MET A 49 -12.12 -5.98 -2.29
N ASN A 50 -13.40 -6.38 -2.25
CA ASN A 50 -14.51 -5.45 -2.19
C ASN A 50 -14.46 -4.56 -0.95
N PHE A 51 -14.54 -3.25 -1.17
CA PHE A 51 -14.66 -2.30 -0.07
C PHE A 51 -16.08 -2.37 0.50
N GLY A 52 -16.20 -2.79 1.76
CA GLY A 52 -17.43 -2.70 2.53
C GLY A 52 -17.61 -1.34 3.21
N VAL A 53 -18.83 -0.85 3.27
CA VAL A 53 -19.18 0.37 4.02
C VAL A 53 -19.50 -0.01 5.46
N PHE A 54 -18.66 0.42 6.39
CA PHE A 54 -18.79 0.14 7.82
C PHE A 54 -18.78 1.46 8.61
N PRO A 55 -19.53 1.55 9.73
CA PRO A 55 -19.43 2.70 10.60
C PRO A 55 -18.04 2.79 11.24
N GLY A 56 -17.53 4.01 11.36
CA GLY A 56 -16.29 4.34 12.07
C GLY A 56 -16.54 5.49 13.07
N PHE A 57 -15.58 5.76 13.95
CA PHE A 57 -15.62 6.93 14.83
C PHE A 57 -14.87 8.12 14.20
N LYS A 58 -14.98 9.32 14.77
CA LYS A 58 -14.30 10.52 14.25
C LYS A 58 -12.77 10.41 14.37
N TYR A 59 -12.05 10.73 13.29
CA TYR A 59 -10.59 10.82 13.27
C TYR A 59 -10.11 11.82 12.22
N LYS A 60 -8.85 12.27 12.33
CA LYS A 60 -8.20 13.09 11.30
C LYS A 60 -7.65 12.19 10.20
N GLN A 61 -8.07 12.42 8.96
CA GLN A 61 -7.51 11.73 7.79
C GLN A 61 -6.03 12.07 7.62
N GLY A 62 -5.26 11.12 7.07
CA GLY A 62 -3.82 11.23 6.88
C GLY A 62 -3.25 9.97 6.25
N LEU A 63 -3.93 9.45 5.24
CA LEU A 63 -3.60 8.24 4.50
C LEU A 63 -3.79 8.53 3.03
N GLY A 64 -2.80 8.17 2.21
CA GLY A 64 -2.83 8.39 0.78
C GLY A 64 -2.11 7.30 0.01
N ALA A 65 -2.24 7.39 -1.31
CA ALA A 65 -1.59 6.52 -2.27
C ALA A 65 -0.99 7.36 -3.40
N GLY A 66 0.03 6.82 -4.05
CA GLY A 66 0.55 7.40 -5.27
C GLY A 66 1.04 6.32 -6.23
N THR A 67 1.15 6.70 -7.50
CA THR A 67 1.56 5.81 -8.58
C THR A 67 2.48 6.53 -9.54
N ASN A 68 3.34 5.78 -10.21
CA ASN A 68 4.12 6.28 -11.35
C ASN A 68 4.60 5.08 -12.19
N ALA A 69 5.26 5.35 -13.31
CA ALA A 69 5.76 4.31 -14.19
C ALA A 69 7.06 4.72 -14.90
N GLU A 70 7.84 3.71 -15.30
CA GLU A 70 8.96 3.82 -16.22
C GLU A 70 8.60 3.05 -17.48
N ARG A 71 8.31 3.78 -18.57
CA ARG A 71 7.77 3.20 -19.81
C ARG A 71 8.86 2.59 -20.70
N ASN A 72 10.11 2.99 -20.52
CA ASN A 72 11.23 2.48 -21.31
C ASN A 72 12.35 1.94 -20.42
N TYR A 73 12.00 1.00 -19.54
CA TYR A 73 12.95 0.26 -18.74
C TYR A 73 13.57 -0.86 -19.59
N PHE A 74 14.59 -0.53 -20.38
CA PHE A 74 15.24 -1.48 -21.32
C PHE A 74 14.23 -2.17 -22.26
N GLY A 75 13.30 -1.40 -22.83
CA GLY A 75 12.23 -1.93 -23.69
C GLY A 75 11.08 -2.60 -22.94
N LYS A 76 11.09 -2.60 -21.60
CA LYS A 76 9.98 -3.05 -20.75
C LYS A 76 9.32 -1.86 -20.05
N THR A 77 8.18 -2.13 -19.42
CA THR A 77 7.46 -1.13 -18.63
C THR A 77 7.36 -1.57 -17.18
N LEU A 78 7.76 -0.70 -16.27
CA LEU A 78 7.56 -0.87 -14.84
C LEU A 78 6.48 0.09 -14.36
N TYR A 79 5.49 -0.42 -13.65
CA TYR A 79 4.52 0.37 -12.90
C TYR A 79 4.86 0.28 -11.42
N TRP A 80 4.60 1.33 -10.65
CA TRP A 80 4.65 1.21 -9.20
C TRP A 80 3.54 1.98 -8.51
N ASN A 81 3.15 1.43 -7.36
CA ASN A 81 2.20 2.01 -6.44
C ASN A 81 2.81 2.02 -5.03
N TYR A 82 2.43 2.99 -4.22
CA TYR A 82 2.82 3.06 -2.83
C TYR A 82 1.69 3.63 -1.97
N PHE A 83 1.71 3.26 -0.69
CA PHE A 83 0.80 3.76 0.33
C PHE A 83 1.57 4.48 1.42
N PHE A 84 1.03 5.60 1.87
CA PHE A 84 1.69 6.44 2.85
C PHE A 84 0.73 6.95 3.92
N GLY A 85 1.27 7.18 5.12
CA GLY A 85 0.58 7.86 6.19
C GLY A 85 1.25 9.18 6.53
N GLU A 86 0.46 10.20 6.80
CA GLU A 86 0.95 11.48 7.32
C GLU A 86 1.24 11.40 8.83
N LYS A 87 2.00 12.39 9.30
CA LYS A 87 2.27 12.59 10.73
C LYS A 87 0.98 12.90 11.49
N ASN A 88 0.77 12.16 12.58
CA ASN A 88 -0.32 12.33 13.51
C ASN A 88 0.12 11.92 14.93
N ASN A 89 -0.80 12.04 15.89
CA ASN A 89 -0.58 11.70 17.30
C ASN A 89 -0.14 10.25 17.55
N VAL A 90 -0.41 9.31 16.64
CA VAL A 90 -0.04 7.90 16.76
C VAL A 90 1.38 7.62 16.27
N ASN A 91 1.88 8.37 15.28
CA ASN A 91 3.19 8.11 14.66
C ASN A 91 4.20 9.25 14.76
N GLN A 92 3.86 10.40 15.36
CA GLN A 92 4.75 11.57 15.45
C GLN A 92 6.12 11.26 16.06
N GLU A 93 6.17 10.46 17.13
CA GLU A 93 7.41 10.05 17.79
C GLU A 93 8.28 9.16 16.89
N TYR A 94 7.64 8.32 16.07
CA TYR A 94 8.35 7.47 15.10
C TYR A 94 8.91 8.29 13.94
N LEU A 95 8.14 9.27 13.45
CA LEU A 95 8.51 10.09 12.30
C LEU A 95 9.53 11.18 12.63
N LYS A 96 9.62 11.62 13.89
CA LYS A 96 10.49 12.71 14.33
C LYS A 96 10.27 13.98 13.49
N ASP A 97 11.22 14.33 12.65
CA ASP A 97 11.23 15.49 11.76
C ASP A 97 10.46 15.27 10.44
N LYS A 98 10.24 14.02 10.02
CA LYS A 98 9.55 13.70 8.74
C LYS A 98 8.06 13.95 8.80
N ASN A 99 7.44 14.40 7.71
CA ASN A 99 5.99 14.70 7.70
C ASN A 99 5.12 13.50 7.29
N SER A 100 5.73 12.49 6.69
CA SER A 100 5.02 11.30 6.23
C SER A 100 5.92 10.06 6.25
N GLU A 101 5.30 8.91 6.07
CA GLU A 101 5.97 7.63 5.85
C GLU A 101 5.30 6.87 4.73
N VAL A 102 6.10 6.37 3.81
CA VAL A 102 5.71 5.27 2.93
C VAL A 102 5.85 3.96 3.72
N PHE A 103 4.73 3.27 3.94
CA PHE A 103 4.71 2.00 4.67
C PHE A 103 4.68 0.78 3.73
N PHE A 104 4.35 0.98 2.46
CA PHE A 104 4.34 -0.06 1.44
C PHE A 104 4.65 0.53 0.07
N THR A 105 5.43 -0.18 -0.72
CA THR A 105 5.72 0.13 -2.13
C THR A 105 5.80 -1.17 -2.91
N ILE A 106 5.16 -1.19 -4.07
CA ILE A 106 5.23 -2.30 -5.01
C ILE A 106 5.63 -1.79 -6.40
N VAL A 107 6.61 -2.45 -7.02
CA VAL A 107 7.03 -2.22 -8.41
C VAL A 107 6.72 -3.48 -9.21
N ILE A 108 5.95 -3.34 -10.28
CA ILE A 108 5.41 -4.44 -11.05
C ILE A 108 5.87 -4.30 -12.50
N LEU A 109 6.46 -5.35 -13.04
CA LEU A 109 6.70 -5.47 -14.48
C LEU A 109 5.38 -5.74 -15.20
N THR A 110 5.10 -4.99 -16.27
CA THR A 110 3.84 -5.11 -17.02
C THR A 110 4.06 -4.94 -18.53
N ASP A 111 3.23 -5.63 -19.30
CA ASP A 111 3.14 -5.55 -20.76
C ASP A 111 1.85 -4.83 -21.23
N THR A 112 1.07 -4.31 -20.28
CA THR A 112 -0.11 -3.47 -20.50
C THR A 112 -0.11 -2.28 -19.55
N LEU A 113 0.21 -1.11 -20.09
CA LEU A 113 -0.09 0.15 -19.46
C LEU A 113 -0.75 1.07 -20.48
N ASP A 114 -2.08 0.99 -20.54
CA ASP A 114 -2.87 1.96 -21.29
C ASP A 114 -3.37 3.05 -20.33
N PHE A 115 -2.62 4.14 -20.26
CA PHE A 115 -2.99 5.33 -19.49
C PHE A 115 -4.08 6.17 -20.16
N SER A 116 -4.49 5.85 -21.39
CA SER A 116 -5.64 6.51 -22.01
C SER A 116 -6.97 6.05 -21.40
N ASN A 117 -6.95 4.91 -20.69
CA ASN A 117 -8.13 4.33 -20.05
C ASN A 117 -7.77 3.65 -18.72
N GLU A 118 -7.11 4.40 -17.82
CA GLU A 118 -6.61 3.95 -16.50
C GLU A 118 -7.64 3.14 -15.69
N LYS A 119 -8.93 3.34 -15.96
CA LYS A 119 -10.06 2.64 -15.30
C LYS A 119 -10.12 1.13 -15.56
N TYR A 120 -9.42 0.58 -16.57
CA TYR A 120 -9.60 -0.82 -16.98
C TYR A 120 -8.48 -1.78 -16.59
N ASN A 121 -7.25 -1.30 -16.40
CA ASN A 121 -6.09 -2.15 -16.13
C ASN A 121 -5.47 -1.91 -14.74
N MET A 122 -5.82 -0.84 -14.05
CA MET A 122 -5.35 -0.59 -12.69
C MET A 122 -6.42 0.00 -11.79
N ALA A 123 -6.37 -0.39 -10.52
CA ALA A 123 -7.13 0.25 -9.47
C ALA A 123 -6.32 0.20 -8.18
N TYR A 124 -6.47 1.22 -7.36
CA TYR A 124 -5.96 1.23 -6.00
C TYR A 124 -6.84 2.11 -5.14
N ASN A 125 -6.91 1.81 -3.86
CA ASN A 125 -7.59 2.64 -2.89
C ASN A 125 -6.84 2.58 -1.55
N VAL A 126 -7.26 3.46 -0.65
CA VAL A 126 -6.83 3.43 0.74
C VAL A 126 -8.04 3.51 1.65
N VAL A 127 -8.00 2.75 2.74
CA VAL A 127 -9.09 2.64 3.70
C VAL A 127 -8.63 3.19 5.03
N SER A 128 -8.98 4.45 5.28
CA SER A 128 -8.71 5.11 6.57
C SER A 128 -9.74 4.76 7.66
N ARG A 129 -10.84 4.07 7.30
CA ARG A 129 -11.90 3.63 8.23
C ARG A 129 -11.43 2.64 9.28
N ASN A 130 -10.21 2.12 9.14
CA ASN A 130 -9.56 1.26 10.11
C ASN A 130 -8.75 2.04 11.17
N TYR A 131 -8.88 3.38 11.27
CA TYR A 131 -8.05 4.23 12.13
C TYR A 131 -7.84 3.64 13.54
N PRO A 132 -6.60 3.65 14.07
CA PRO A 132 -5.39 4.21 13.46
C PRO A 132 -4.67 3.26 12.49
N ASP A 133 -5.23 2.07 12.28
CA ASP A 133 -4.70 1.14 11.29
C ASP A 133 -4.95 1.72 9.90
N LYS A 134 -3.98 1.54 9.02
CA LYS A 134 -4.00 1.99 7.64
C LYS A 134 -4.05 0.74 6.77
N LEU A 135 -4.91 0.76 5.76
CA LEU A 135 -4.98 -0.30 4.76
C LEU A 135 -4.97 0.36 3.39
N GLY A 136 -4.23 -0.22 2.45
CA GLY A 136 -4.34 0.08 1.04
C GLY A 136 -4.42 -1.21 0.25
N ASN A 137 -5.20 -1.20 -0.81
CA ASN A 137 -5.23 -2.31 -1.76
C ASN A 137 -5.11 -1.81 -3.19
N GLY A 138 -4.69 -2.69 -4.07
CA GLY A 138 -4.61 -2.40 -5.49
C GLY A 138 -4.58 -3.65 -6.35
N LEU A 139 -4.79 -3.40 -7.63
CA LEU A 139 -4.99 -4.35 -8.70
C LEU A 139 -4.26 -3.82 -9.93
N LEU A 140 -3.43 -4.65 -10.56
CA LEU A 140 -2.87 -4.39 -11.88
C LEU A 140 -3.11 -5.60 -12.78
N LYS A 141 -3.87 -5.41 -13.85
CA LYS A 141 -4.04 -6.41 -14.91
C LYS A 141 -2.91 -6.25 -15.94
N THR A 142 -2.26 -7.36 -16.23
CA THR A 142 -1.34 -7.55 -17.37
C THR A 142 -2.10 -8.26 -18.51
N LYS A 143 -1.49 -8.57 -19.66
CA LYS A 143 -2.19 -9.36 -20.70
C LYS A 143 -2.70 -10.70 -20.19
N ASN A 144 -1.90 -11.37 -19.35
CA ASN A 144 -2.11 -12.77 -18.98
C ASN A 144 -2.23 -13.03 -17.45
N ASN A 145 -2.02 -12.00 -16.62
CA ASN A 145 -2.04 -12.12 -15.15
C ASN A 145 -2.77 -10.94 -14.50
N SER A 146 -3.23 -11.14 -13.26
CA SER A 146 -3.73 -10.11 -12.37
C SER A 146 -2.85 -10.05 -11.12
N ILE A 147 -2.32 -8.87 -10.80
CA ILE A 147 -1.53 -8.63 -9.60
C ILE A 147 -2.39 -7.88 -8.60
N GLU A 148 -2.86 -8.63 -7.60
CA GLU A 148 -3.65 -8.11 -6.50
C GLU A 148 -2.76 -7.96 -5.28
N TYR A 149 -2.82 -6.80 -4.64
CA TYR A 149 -2.03 -6.54 -3.46
C TYR A 149 -2.83 -5.78 -2.40
N THR A 150 -2.57 -6.10 -1.15
CA THR A 150 -3.11 -5.39 0.02
C THR A 150 -2.00 -5.25 1.03
N ALA A 151 -1.83 -4.05 1.57
CA ALA A 151 -0.88 -3.80 2.64
C ALA A 151 -1.55 -3.05 3.77
N PHE A 152 -1.13 -3.36 4.99
CA PHE A 152 -1.66 -2.70 6.17
C PHE A 152 -0.55 -2.37 7.16
N LEU A 153 -0.77 -1.27 7.88
CA LEU A 153 0.08 -0.78 8.97
C LEU A 153 -0.82 -0.54 10.17
N THR A 154 -0.60 -1.28 11.24
CA THR A 154 -1.39 -1.19 12.47
C THR A 154 -0.92 -0.03 13.36
N GLY A 155 -1.78 0.39 14.29
CA GLY A 155 -1.45 1.42 15.29
C GLY A 155 -0.22 1.08 16.14
N ASP A 156 -0.04 -0.21 16.45
CA ASP A 156 1.15 -0.75 17.13
C ASP A 156 2.33 -1.05 16.20
N ARG A 157 2.27 -0.50 14.97
CA ARG A 157 3.36 -0.44 14.00
C ARG A 157 3.75 -1.76 13.36
N LYS A 158 2.90 -2.80 13.44
CA LYS A 158 3.05 -4.02 12.65
C LYS A 158 2.60 -3.77 11.21
N GLN A 159 3.34 -4.31 10.26
CA GLN A 159 3.14 -4.01 8.86
C GLN A 159 3.33 -5.25 8.00
N PHE A 160 2.34 -5.55 7.18
CA PHE A 160 2.35 -6.72 6.30
C PHE A 160 1.77 -6.37 4.94
N ALA A 161 2.15 -7.14 3.94
CA ALA A 161 1.48 -7.14 2.65
C ALA A 161 1.12 -8.56 2.21
N LEU A 162 0.02 -8.66 1.48
CA LEU A 162 -0.35 -9.81 0.68
C LEU A 162 -0.21 -9.39 -0.78
N VAL A 163 0.49 -10.17 -1.60
CA VAL A 163 0.51 -10.01 -3.06
C VAL A 163 0.14 -11.35 -3.67
N ASN A 164 -1.02 -11.43 -4.32
CA ASN A 164 -1.62 -12.68 -4.81
C ASN A 164 -1.55 -13.80 -3.75
N LEU A 165 -1.98 -13.49 -2.53
CA LEU A 165 -1.97 -14.35 -1.34
C LEU A 165 -0.58 -14.75 -0.78
N ARG A 166 0.53 -14.28 -1.39
CA ARG A 166 1.86 -14.40 -0.77
C ARG A 166 2.03 -13.36 0.32
N LEU A 167 2.34 -13.81 1.54
CA LEU A 167 2.60 -12.96 2.70
C LEU A 167 4.01 -12.38 2.68
N PHE A 168 4.11 -11.08 2.98
CA PHE A 168 5.35 -10.34 3.19
C PHE A 168 5.30 -9.65 4.54
N ASP A 169 6.30 -9.93 5.38
CA ASP A 169 6.57 -9.15 6.58
C ASP A 169 7.32 -7.87 6.18
N LEU A 170 6.65 -6.72 6.28
CA LEU A 170 7.22 -5.45 5.81
C LEU A 170 8.28 -4.89 6.77
N ASP A 171 8.50 -5.51 7.93
CA ASP A 171 9.66 -5.21 8.78
C ASP A 171 10.96 -5.71 8.13
N GLN A 172 10.87 -6.68 7.21
CA GLN A 172 12.01 -7.18 6.40
C GLN A 172 12.22 -6.38 5.10
N GLY A 173 11.38 -5.38 4.83
CA GLY A 173 11.51 -4.50 3.67
C GLY A 173 10.16 -4.05 3.14
N ARG A 174 10.02 -2.75 2.85
CA ARG A 174 8.74 -2.15 2.41
C ARG A 174 8.63 -2.01 0.90
N LEU A 175 9.68 -2.37 0.15
CA LEU A 175 9.68 -2.35 -1.30
C LEU A 175 9.59 -3.78 -1.83
N ILE A 176 8.50 -4.08 -2.53
CA ILE A 176 8.26 -5.39 -3.15
C ILE A 176 8.34 -5.24 -4.67
N LEU A 177 9.14 -6.07 -5.31
CA LEU A 177 9.23 -6.16 -6.76
C LEU A 177 8.49 -7.41 -7.21
N ILE A 178 7.62 -7.29 -8.21
CA ILE A 178 6.88 -8.40 -8.80
C ILE A 178 7.18 -8.48 -10.29
N ALA A 179 7.61 -9.65 -10.73
CA ALA A 179 7.86 -9.95 -12.14
C ALA A 179 6.96 -11.13 -12.57
N PRO A 180 5.82 -10.85 -13.24
CA PRO A 180 5.02 -11.89 -13.86
C PRO A 180 5.82 -12.61 -14.94
N GLN A 181 5.69 -13.93 -14.99
CA GLN A 181 6.36 -14.79 -15.97
C GLN A 181 5.39 -15.15 -17.11
N LYS A 182 5.96 -15.52 -18.27
CA LYS A 182 5.20 -15.98 -19.45
C LYS A 182 4.42 -17.27 -19.21
N ASP A 183 4.81 -18.08 -18.23
CA ASP A 183 4.12 -19.31 -17.83
C ASP A 183 3.00 -19.07 -16.81
N GLY A 184 2.73 -17.81 -16.43
CA GLY A 184 1.71 -17.44 -15.44
C GLY A 184 2.19 -17.46 -13.99
N SER A 185 3.42 -17.91 -13.71
CA SER A 185 3.99 -17.82 -12.38
C SER A 185 4.40 -16.38 -12.02
N LEU A 186 4.52 -16.09 -10.72
CA LEU A 186 4.96 -14.79 -10.22
C LEU A 186 6.29 -14.93 -9.48
N ARG A 187 7.28 -14.13 -9.89
CA ARG A 187 8.51 -13.95 -9.12
C ARG A 187 8.39 -12.70 -8.26
N SER A 188 8.93 -12.77 -7.05
CA SER A 188 8.95 -11.65 -6.10
C SER A 188 10.35 -11.43 -5.53
N MET A 189 10.71 -10.17 -5.28
CA MET A 189 11.89 -9.77 -4.51
C MET A 189 11.46 -8.72 -3.48
N GLN A 190 11.97 -8.81 -2.26
CA GLN A 190 11.67 -7.87 -1.18
C GLN A 190 12.95 -7.13 -0.80
N LEU A 191 12.88 -5.80 -0.79
CA LEU A 191 14.01 -4.92 -0.55
C LEU A 191 13.74 -3.98 0.62
N GLN A 192 14.82 -3.63 1.30
CA GLN A 192 14.78 -2.61 2.34
C GLN A 192 14.49 -1.24 1.72
N LEU A 193 13.54 -0.52 2.33
CA LEU A 193 13.21 0.85 1.99
C LEU A 193 13.38 1.67 3.28
N PRO A 194 14.32 2.64 3.33
CA PRO A 194 14.46 3.49 4.50
C PRO A 194 13.18 4.28 4.75
N LEU A 195 13.03 4.84 5.95
CA LEU A 195 11.91 5.71 6.27
C LEU A 195 11.86 6.91 5.31
N THR A 196 10.93 6.83 4.35
CA THR A 196 10.86 7.71 3.18
C THR A 196 9.55 8.47 3.20
N GLU A 197 9.64 9.77 2.93
CA GLU A 197 8.48 10.64 2.75
C GLU A 197 7.92 10.44 1.34
N TYR A 198 6.60 10.54 1.16
CA TYR A 198 5.96 10.22 -0.11
C TYR A 198 6.45 11.10 -1.27
N GLU A 199 6.92 12.31 -1.00
CA GLU A 199 7.47 13.23 -2.00
C GLU A 199 8.77 12.70 -2.62
N LYS A 200 9.52 11.87 -1.89
CA LYS A 200 10.84 11.37 -2.28
C LYS A 200 10.81 9.96 -2.87
N ILE A 201 9.66 9.28 -2.80
CA ILE A 201 9.57 7.85 -3.11
C ILE A 201 9.82 7.54 -4.59
N ASN A 202 9.33 8.40 -5.50
CA ASN A 202 9.50 8.19 -6.94
C ASN A 202 10.99 8.25 -7.34
N ASP A 203 11.73 9.22 -6.80
CA ASP A 203 13.17 9.35 -7.05
C ASP A 203 13.95 8.17 -6.45
N HIS A 204 13.54 7.71 -5.26
CA HIS A 204 14.12 6.53 -4.64
C HIS A 204 13.92 5.28 -5.51
N ILE A 205 12.70 5.02 -5.99
CA ILE A 205 12.40 3.89 -6.88
C ILE A 205 13.22 3.98 -8.16
N ARG A 206 13.31 5.17 -8.78
CA ARG A 206 14.13 5.40 -9.98
C ARG A 206 15.62 5.09 -9.77
N SER A 207 16.12 5.29 -8.55
CA SER A 207 17.47 4.89 -8.17
C SER A 207 17.59 3.37 -8.00
N VAL A 208 16.65 2.75 -7.27
CA VAL A 208 16.66 1.31 -6.99
C VAL A 208 16.55 0.47 -8.26
N ILE A 209 15.67 0.82 -9.20
CA ILE A 209 15.51 0.06 -10.45
C ILE A 209 16.77 0.09 -11.34
N LYS A 210 17.73 0.98 -11.08
CA LYS A 210 19.01 1.02 -11.80
C LYS A 210 20.08 0.12 -11.19
N GLN A 211 19.86 -0.44 -10.00
CA GLN A 211 20.79 -1.38 -9.37
C GLN A 211 20.85 -2.69 -10.15
N ASP A 212 22.04 -3.29 -10.24
CA ASP A 212 22.26 -4.44 -11.13
C ASP A 212 21.48 -5.69 -10.72
N GLU A 213 21.28 -5.90 -9.42
CA GLU A 213 20.44 -6.99 -8.91
C GLU A 213 18.98 -6.81 -9.34
N VAL A 214 18.45 -5.58 -9.26
CA VAL A 214 17.07 -5.25 -9.63
C VAL A 214 16.87 -5.33 -11.15
N LYS A 215 17.85 -4.85 -11.93
CA LYS A 215 17.88 -5.06 -13.39
C LYS A 215 17.86 -6.53 -13.71
N SER A 216 18.72 -7.33 -13.08
CA SER A 216 18.79 -8.77 -13.32
C SER A 216 17.47 -9.46 -12.96
N PHE A 217 16.80 -9.02 -11.91
CA PHE A 217 15.47 -9.51 -11.54
C PHE A 217 14.41 -9.24 -12.62
N PHE A 218 14.28 -8.00 -13.09
CA PHE A 218 13.26 -7.61 -14.06
C PHE A 218 13.58 -7.98 -15.51
N LEU A 219 14.86 -8.13 -15.86
CA LEU A 219 15.30 -8.51 -17.21
C LEU A 219 15.57 -10.02 -17.35
N ALA A 220 15.32 -10.80 -16.29
CA ALA A 220 15.48 -12.24 -16.33
C ALA A 220 14.65 -12.89 -17.45
N LYS A 221 15.24 -13.91 -18.09
CA LYS A 221 14.55 -14.73 -19.08
C LYS A 221 13.33 -15.40 -18.43
N GLY A 222 12.19 -15.33 -19.10
CA GLY A 222 10.92 -15.87 -18.61
C GLY A 222 9.94 -14.81 -18.15
N ASN A 223 10.43 -13.63 -17.73
CA ASN A 223 9.60 -12.46 -17.46
C ASN A 223 8.84 -12.01 -18.73
N ILE A 224 7.63 -11.49 -18.56
CA ILE A 224 6.86 -10.83 -19.64
C ILE A 224 7.63 -9.64 -20.23
#